data_AF-A0A418Y7I5-F1
#
_entry.id   AF-A0A418Y7I5-F1
#
_cell.length_a   1.000
_cell.length_b   1.000
_cell.length_c   1.000
_cell.angle_alpha   90.00
_cell.angle_beta   90.00
_cell.angle_gamma   90.00
#
_symmetry.space_group_name_H-M   'P 1'
#
loop_
_entity.id
_entity.type
_entity.pdbx_description
1 polymer ?
#
loop_
_entity_poly.entity_id
_entity_poly.type
_entity_poly.pdbx_seq_one_letter_code
_entity_poly.pdbx_strand_id
1 'polypeptide(L)'
;MDYKDGTDDIGFTEAMLEKIRQEYRVDEQRVYATGLSRGGFFSLRVAAELPQLFAAVASIGGPMPQPVVSNHVNKAKVGVMLMHGTGDQVVAFDGKTGVYLSANETYQYWLKHNELGGAAISQRSVDRDKDDGTEFTKTEQSGNAVSVALVTIKNGGHTWAGADAFNVGLPIGKTSRDLDANTSIWEFLNKHRK
;
A
#
# COMPACT_ATOMS: atom_id res chain seq x y z
N MET A 1 -5.65 -21.70 4.56
CA MET A 1 -4.36 -21.85 5.24
C MET A 1 -4.38 -20.88 6.41
N ASP A 2 -4.00 -21.34 7.59
CA ASP A 2 -3.82 -20.46 8.74
C ASP A 2 -2.79 -19.37 8.35
N TYR A 3 -2.94 -18.17 8.92
CA TYR A 3 -1.94 -17.11 8.82
C TYR A 3 -0.53 -17.59 9.18
N LYS A 4 -0.46 -18.56 10.10
CA LYS A 4 0.78 -19.17 10.58
C LYS A 4 1.18 -20.45 9.85
N ASP A 5 0.28 -21.04 9.07
CA ASP A 5 0.52 -22.30 8.36
C ASP A 5 0.69 -22.02 6.86
N GLY A 6 1.92 -21.99 6.38
CA GLY A 6 2.23 -21.71 4.98
C GLY A 6 3.73 -21.63 4.71
N THR A 7 4.09 -21.14 3.53
CA THR A 7 5.49 -20.79 3.24
C THR A 7 5.92 -19.61 4.12
N ASP A 8 7.16 -19.65 4.60
CA ASP A 8 7.74 -18.57 5.39
C ASP A 8 8.20 -17.42 4.50
N ASP A 9 7.24 -16.71 3.91
CA ASP A 9 7.51 -15.56 3.04
C ASP A 9 8.17 -14.39 3.81
N ILE A 10 7.94 -14.31 5.13
CA ILE A 10 8.51 -13.28 6.02
C ILE A 10 9.99 -13.57 6.27
N GLY A 11 10.34 -14.78 6.69
CA GLY A 11 11.73 -15.21 6.83
C GLY A 11 12.48 -15.19 5.51
N PHE A 12 11.83 -15.57 4.40
CA PHE A 12 12.42 -15.43 3.07
C PHE A 12 12.74 -13.97 2.71
N THR A 13 11.84 -13.03 3.01
CA THR A 13 12.05 -11.60 2.72
C THR A 13 13.20 -11.03 3.53
N GLU A 14 13.31 -11.39 4.81
CA GLU A 14 14.43 -11.00 5.67
C GLU A 14 15.76 -11.56 5.13
N ALA A 15 15.81 -12.86 4.82
CA ALA A 15 17.00 -13.51 4.27
C ALA A 15 17.41 -12.92 2.90
N MET A 16 16.44 -12.59 2.04
CA MET A 16 16.69 -11.98 0.75
C MET A 16 17.28 -10.57 0.91
N LEU A 17 16.72 -9.75 1.80
CA LEU A 17 17.26 -8.40 2.06
C LEU A 17 18.68 -8.47 2.63
N GLU A 18 18.93 -9.40 3.55
CA GLU A 18 20.27 -9.65 4.10
C GLU A 18 21.26 -10.05 3.00
N LYS A 19 20.86 -10.94 2.10
CA LYS A 19 21.68 -11.33 0.94
C LYS A 19 22.00 -10.14 0.03
N ILE A 20 21.02 -9.29 -0.25
CA ILE A 20 21.21 -8.08 -1.08
C ILE A 20 22.19 -7.10 -0.41
N ARG A 21 22.11 -6.92 0.92
CA ARG A 21 23.04 -6.04 1.66
C ARG A 21 24.48 -6.50 1.60
N GLN A 22 24.72 -7.81 1.54
CA GLN A 22 26.06 -8.37 1.43
C GLN A 22 26.68 -8.15 0.04
N GLU A 23 25.85 -8.01 -0.99
CA GLU A 23 26.30 -7.89 -2.39
C GLU A 23 26.28 -6.46 -2.93
N TYR A 24 25.45 -5.59 -2.38
CA TYR A 24 25.21 -4.24 -2.88
C TYR A 24 25.25 -3.19 -1.77
N ARG A 25 25.61 -1.95 -2.13
CA ARG A 25 25.54 -0.80 -1.22
C ARG A 25 24.08 -0.36 -1.07
N VAL A 26 23.43 -0.81 -0.01
CA VAL A 26 22.06 -0.44 0.34
C VAL A 26 22.09 0.65 1.41
N ASP A 27 21.30 1.72 1.23
CA ASP A 27 21.00 2.64 2.33
C ASP A 27 19.94 2.00 3.23
N GLU A 28 20.37 1.45 4.36
CA GLU A 28 19.48 0.74 5.28
C GLU A 28 18.39 1.62 5.90
N GLN A 29 18.56 2.94 5.87
CA GLN A 29 17.55 3.88 6.32
C GLN A 29 16.45 4.10 5.27
N ARG A 30 16.64 3.62 4.03
CA ARG A 30 15.73 3.81 2.89
C ARG A 30 15.42 2.48 2.19
N VAL A 31 14.94 1.52 2.96
CA VAL A 31 14.39 0.26 2.43
C VAL A 31 12.88 0.36 2.39
N TYR A 32 12.29 0.00 1.24
CA TYR A 32 10.86 0.12 0.97
C TYR A 32 10.30 -1.15 0.35
N ALA A 33 8.99 -1.35 0.43
CA ALA A 33 8.27 -2.41 -0.27
C ALA A 33 7.04 -1.86 -0.98
N THR A 34 6.73 -2.41 -2.16
CA THR A 34 5.48 -2.11 -2.87
C THR A 34 5.04 -3.28 -3.74
N GLY A 35 3.74 -3.34 -4.03
CA GLY A 35 3.19 -4.33 -4.94
C GLY A 35 1.71 -4.16 -5.21
N LEU A 36 1.24 -4.79 -6.29
CA LEU A 36 -0.16 -4.85 -6.69
C LEU A 36 -0.82 -6.14 -6.18
N SER A 37 -2.10 -6.07 -5.81
CA SER A 37 -2.93 -7.24 -5.51
C SER A 37 -2.35 -8.04 -4.33
N ARG A 38 -2.00 -9.32 -4.54
CA ARG A 38 -1.25 -10.13 -3.58
C ARG A 38 0.06 -9.49 -3.12
N GLY A 39 0.75 -8.76 -3.99
CA GLY A 39 1.93 -7.99 -3.62
C GLY A 39 1.59 -6.79 -2.71
N GLY A 40 0.41 -6.21 -2.87
CA GLY A 40 -0.10 -5.15 -1.99
C GLY A 40 -0.44 -5.68 -0.60
N PHE A 41 -1.18 -6.80 -0.53
CA PHE A 41 -1.41 -7.53 0.73
C PHE A 41 -0.10 -7.87 1.45
N PHE A 42 0.88 -8.36 0.69
CA PHE A 42 2.18 -8.72 1.24
C PHE A 42 2.97 -7.48 1.70
N SER A 43 2.89 -6.36 0.99
CA SER A 43 3.51 -5.09 1.39
C SER A 43 2.99 -4.61 2.76
N LEU A 44 1.69 -4.76 3.02
CA LEU A 44 1.12 -4.44 4.35
C LEU A 44 1.51 -5.46 5.43
N ARG A 45 1.66 -6.73 5.06
CA ARG A 45 2.14 -7.78 5.97
C ARG A 45 3.58 -7.52 6.40
N VAL A 46 4.50 -7.21 5.48
CA VAL A 46 5.89 -6.90 5.84
C VAL A 46 6.00 -5.62 6.67
N ALA A 47 5.13 -4.63 6.46
CA ALA A 47 5.05 -3.46 7.33
C ALA A 47 4.62 -3.81 8.76
N ALA A 48 3.73 -4.79 8.94
CA ALA A 48 3.28 -5.23 10.26
C ALA A 48 4.28 -6.15 10.98
N GLU A 49 4.96 -7.04 10.24
CA GLU A 49 5.84 -8.06 10.82
C GLU A 49 7.32 -7.66 10.85
N LEU A 50 7.78 -6.86 9.88
CA LEU A 50 9.17 -6.44 9.72
C LEU A 50 9.37 -4.90 9.71
N PRO A 51 8.68 -4.11 10.56
CA PRO A 51 8.78 -2.65 10.52
C PRO A 51 10.19 -2.11 10.79
N GLN A 52 11.06 -2.89 11.45
CA GLN A 52 12.47 -2.56 11.65
C GLN A 52 13.28 -2.56 10.33
N LEU A 53 12.82 -3.28 9.31
CA LEU A 53 13.51 -3.39 8.03
C LEU A 53 13.09 -2.27 7.07
N PHE A 54 11.81 -1.89 7.06
CA PHE A 54 11.23 -0.98 6.06
C PHE A 54 10.92 0.41 6.63
N ALA A 55 11.39 1.47 5.98
CA ALA A 55 11.06 2.85 6.33
C ALA A 55 9.62 3.21 5.96
N ALA A 56 9.14 2.68 4.83
CA ALA A 56 7.78 2.83 4.36
C ALA A 56 7.39 1.74 3.36
N VAL A 57 6.09 1.51 3.21
CA VAL A 57 5.53 0.63 2.18
C VAL A 57 4.42 1.31 1.40
N ALA A 58 4.17 0.83 0.19
CA ALA A 58 3.01 1.21 -0.62
C ALA A 58 2.25 -0.05 -1.06
N SER A 59 0.96 -0.12 -0.75
CA SER A 59 0.09 -1.20 -1.21
C SER A 59 -0.80 -0.71 -2.34
N ILE A 60 -0.85 -1.43 -3.45
CA ILE A 60 -1.69 -1.10 -4.60
C ILE A 60 -2.71 -2.22 -4.77
N GLY A 61 -4.00 -1.90 -4.82
CA GLY A 61 -5.05 -2.91 -5.03
C GLY A 61 -5.09 -4.00 -3.95
N GLY A 62 -4.60 -3.72 -2.73
CA GLY A 62 -4.45 -4.71 -1.66
C GLY A 62 -4.63 -4.11 -0.27
N PRO A 63 -5.87 -3.93 0.22
CA PRO A 63 -6.12 -3.38 1.56
C PRO A 63 -5.70 -4.36 2.67
N MET A 64 -5.71 -3.91 3.92
CA MET A 64 -5.16 -4.66 5.05
C MET A 64 -5.84 -6.03 5.25
N PRO A 65 -5.10 -7.15 5.18
CA PRO A 65 -5.68 -8.46 5.46
C PRO A 65 -6.11 -8.57 6.94
N GLN A 66 -7.32 -9.08 7.19
CA GLN A 66 -7.82 -9.25 8.56
C GLN A 66 -6.95 -10.18 9.42
N PRO A 67 -6.40 -11.29 8.88
CA PRO A 67 -5.47 -12.11 9.66
C PRO A 67 -4.20 -11.37 10.10
N VAL A 68 -3.70 -10.43 9.29
CA VAL A 68 -2.56 -9.56 9.69
C VAL A 68 -2.99 -8.66 10.84
N VAL A 69 -4.17 -8.04 10.77
CA VAL A 69 -4.71 -7.20 11.85
C VAL A 69 -4.80 -7.97 13.17
N SER A 70 -5.31 -9.21 13.13
CA SER A 70 -5.46 -10.06 14.31
C SER A 70 -4.14 -10.51 14.92
N ASN A 71 -3.05 -10.52 14.15
CA ASN A 71 -1.73 -10.98 14.60
C ASN A 71 -0.69 -9.85 14.70
N HIS A 72 -1.04 -8.60 14.42
CA HIS A 72 -0.10 -7.47 14.48
C HIS A 72 0.21 -7.08 15.93
N VAL A 73 1.33 -7.62 16.43
CA VAL A 73 1.81 -7.39 17.80
C VAL A 73 2.87 -6.28 17.90
N ASN A 74 3.62 -6.05 16.83
CA ASN A 74 4.66 -5.01 16.79
C ASN A 74 4.02 -3.61 16.97
N LYS A 75 4.76 -2.67 17.56
CA LYS A 75 4.32 -1.27 17.81
C LYS A 75 5.18 -0.23 17.10
N ALA A 76 6.22 -0.66 16.40
CA ALA A 76 7.02 0.22 15.57
C ALA A 76 6.16 0.86 14.48
N LYS A 77 6.46 2.13 14.20
CA LYS A 77 5.73 2.94 13.23
C LYS A 77 6.44 2.86 11.89
N VAL A 78 5.66 2.84 10.82
CA VAL A 78 6.16 2.71 9.44
C VAL A 78 5.29 3.57 8.52
N GLY A 79 5.89 4.24 7.54
CA GLY A 79 5.12 4.97 6.54
C GLY A 79 4.27 4.03 5.70
N VAL A 80 2.97 4.31 5.54
CA VAL A 80 2.09 3.43 4.74
C VAL A 80 1.26 4.21 3.74
N MET A 81 1.36 3.85 2.47
CA MET A 81 0.47 4.32 1.41
C MET A 81 -0.42 3.17 0.95
N LEU A 82 -1.71 3.42 0.78
CA LEU A 82 -2.62 2.55 0.04
C LEU A 82 -3.09 3.28 -1.21
N MET A 83 -3.09 2.62 -2.36
CA MET A 83 -3.71 3.08 -3.60
C MET A 83 -4.76 2.06 -4.05
N HIS A 84 -6.01 2.48 -4.19
CA HIS A 84 -7.10 1.54 -4.48
C HIS A 84 -8.16 2.16 -5.38
N GLY A 85 -8.64 1.36 -6.34
CA GLY A 85 -9.69 1.75 -7.28
C GLY A 85 -11.09 1.42 -6.75
N THR A 86 -12.05 2.35 -6.83
CA THR A 86 -13.42 2.09 -6.36
C THR A 86 -14.21 1.17 -7.29
N GLY A 87 -13.75 1.00 -8.53
CA GLY A 87 -14.31 0.06 -9.52
C GLY A 87 -13.56 -1.27 -9.58
N ASP A 88 -12.69 -1.56 -8.61
CA ASP A 88 -11.96 -2.81 -8.52
C ASP A 88 -12.90 -3.98 -8.20
N GLN A 89 -13.11 -4.86 -9.18
CA GLN A 89 -13.97 -6.05 -9.06
C GLN A 89 -13.21 -7.31 -8.62
N VAL A 90 -11.88 -7.25 -8.50
CA VAL A 90 -11.04 -8.38 -8.09
C VAL A 90 -10.79 -8.31 -6.58
N VAL A 91 -10.44 -7.14 -6.08
CA VAL A 91 -10.25 -6.82 -4.66
C VAL A 91 -11.09 -5.59 -4.34
N ALA A 92 -12.30 -5.82 -3.82
CA ALA A 92 -13.25 -4.75 -3.56
C ALA A 92 -12.68 -3.65 -2.64
N PHE A 93 -12.84 -2.38 -3.07
CA PHE A 93 -12.46 -1.20 -2.29
C PHE A 93 -13.13 -1.17 -0.90
N ASP A 94 -14.39 -1.61 -0.84
CA ASP A 94 -15.20 -1.63 0.39
C ASP A 94 -14.88 -2.81 1.32
N GLY A 95 -13.86 -3.60 1.00
CA GLY A 95 -13.39 -4.69 1.83
C GLY A 95 -14.18 -5.99 1.62
N LYS A 96 -13.79 -7.02 2.37
CA LYS A 96 -14.45 -8.33 2.35
C LYS A 96 -14.36 -8.95 3.74
N THR A 97 -15.51 -9.00 4.42
CA THR A 97 -15.64 -9.56 5.77
C THR A 97 -15.02 -10.96 5.86
N GLY A 98 -14.21 -11.18 6.90
CA GLY A 98 -13.46 -12.42 7.11
C GLY A 98 -12.15 -12.51 6.33
N VAL A 99 -11.84 -11.55 5.45
CA VAL A 99 -10.68 -11.63 4.53
C VAL A 99 -9.77 -10.40 4.63
N TYR A 100 -10.28 -9.20 4.33
CA TYR A 100 -9.52 -7.95 4.35
C TYR A 100 -10.42 -6.76 4.67
N LEU A 101 -9.86 -5.72 5.28
CA LEU A 101 -10.53 -4.45 5.56
C LEU A 101 -10.86 -3.70 4.27
N SER A 102 -11.78 -2.73 4.34
CA SER A 102 -11.90 -1.73 3.26
C SER A 102 -10.65 -0.87 3.13
N ALA A 103 -10.51 -0.16 2.00
CA ALA A 103 -9.43 0.79 1.81
C ALA A 103 -9.46 1.92 2.86
N ASN A 104 -10.65 2.40 3.20
CA ASN A 104 -10.81 3.41 4.25
C ASN A 104 -10.47 2.85 5.65
N GLU A 105 -10.96 1.66 6.00
CA GLU A 105 -10.60 1.03 7.28
C GLU A 105 -9.10 0.71 7.37
N THR A 106 -8.46 0.36 6.26
CA THR A 106 -7.00 0.18 6.19
C THR A 106 -6.27 1.49 6.49
N TYR A 107 -6.70 2.59 5.88
CA TYR A 107 -6.18 3.92 6.17
C TYR A 107 -6.34 4.29 7.65
N GLN A 108 -7.55 4.11 8.20
CA GLN A 108 -7.84 4.38 9.61
C GLN A 108 -7.04 3.48 10.57
N TYR A 109 -6.85 2.22 10.21
CA TYR A 109 -6.04 1.27 10.97
C TYR A 109 -4.61 1.78 11.13
N TRP A 110 -3.97 2.18 10.02
CA TRP A 110 -2.59 2.66 10.05
C TRP A 110 -2.46 4.05 10.69
N LEU A 111 -3.45 4.93 10.56
CA LEU A 111 -3.48 6.17 11.33
C LEU A 111 -3.49 5.91 12.83
N LYS A 112 -4.32 4.97 13.29
CA LYS A 112 -4.39 4.58 14.69
C LYS A 112 -3.07 3.96 15.15
N HIS A 113 -2.51 3.04 14.37
CA HIS A 113 -1.24 2.36 14.67
C HIS A 113 -0.08 3.35 14.78
N ASN A 114 0.00 4.31 13.86
CA ASN A 114 1.06 5.33 13.84
C ASN A 114 0.79 6.53 14.78
N GLU A 115 -0.34 6.53 15.51
CA GLU A 115 -0.76 7.60 16.43
C GLU A 115 -0.95 8.96 15.72
N LEU A 116 -1.59 8.94 14.54
CA LEU A 116 -1.80 10.11 13.67
C LEU A 116 -3.25 10.63 13.69
N GLY A 117 -4.12 10.13 14.57
CA GLY A 117 -5.55 10.48 14.58
C GLY A 117 -5.86 11.98 14.74
N GLY A 118 -4.95 12.77 15.32
CA GLY A 118 -5.07 14.23 15.45
C GLY A 118 -4.19 15.03 14.48
N ALA A 119 -3.46 14.37 13.59
CA ALA A 119 -2.56 15.04 12.64
C ALA A 119 -3.35 15.78 11.55
N ALA A 120 -2.81 16.89 11.07
CA ALA A 120 -3.42 17.67 9.99
C ALA A 120 -3.59 16.82 8.72
N ILE A 121 -4.75 16.96 8.09
CA ILE A 121 -5.10 16.26 6.84
C ILE A 121 -4.64 17.12 5.67
N SER A 122 -3.81 16.54 4.79
CA SER A 122 -3.54 17.05 3.46
C SER A 122 -4.38 16.27 2.46
N GLN A 123 -5.13 16.97 1.61
CA GLN A 123 -5.90 16.33 0.53
C GLN A 123 -5.61 17.03 -0.80
N ARG A 124 -5.39 16.24 -1.84
CA ARG A 124 -5.29 16.71 -3.24
C ARG A 124 -6.13 15.82 -4.15
N SER A 125 -6.81 16.42 -5.11
CA SER A 125 -7.53 15.70 -6.16
C SER A 125 -7.03 16.12 -7.53
N VAL A 126 -6.98 15.18 -8.47
CA VAL A 126 -6.47 15.36 -9.82
C VAL A 126 -7.36 14.58 -10.78
N ASP A 127 -7.82 15.25 -11.82
CA ASP A 127 -8.50 14.69 -12.99
C ASP A 127 -7.85 15.36 -14.21
N ARG A 128 -6.76 14.74 -14.70
CA ARG A 128 -5.94 15.24 -15.80
C ARG A 128 -6.48 14.74 -17.13
N ASP A 129 -6.90 13.49 -17.20
CA ASP A 129 -7.47 12.86 -18.38
C ASP A 129 -8.98 12.66 -18.19
N LYS A 130 -9.73 13.73 -18.51
CA LYS A 130 -11.20 13.74 -18.36
C LYS A 130 -11.92 12.67 -19.21
N ASP A 131 -11.23 12.07 -20.18
CA ASP A 131 -11.80 11.13 -21.12
C ASP A 131 -11.70 9.67 -20.61
N ASP A 132 -10.89 9.38 -19.59
CA ASP A 132 -10.78 8.04 -19.02
C ASP A 132 -11.91 7.71 -18.02
N GLY A 133 -12.59 8.74 -17.52
CA GLY A 133 -13.72 8.66 -16.59
C GLY A 133 -13.34 8.13 -15.21
N THR A 134 -12.09 8.30 -14.81
CA THR A 134 -11.56 8.11 -13.46
C THR A 134 -11.29 9.46 -12.80
N GLU A 135 -11.04 9.45 -11.49
CA GLU A 135 -10.67 10.65 -10.75
C GLU A 135 -9.78 10.23 -9.59
N PHE A 136 -8.65 10.91 -9.41
CA PHE A 136 -7.71 10.64 -8.34
C PHE A 136 -7.96 11.56 -7.15
N THR A 137 -7.97 11.00 -5.94
CA THR A 137 -7.89 11.76 -4.69
C THR A 137 -6.86 11.12 -3.77
N LYS A 138 -5.90 11.91 -3.27
CA LYS A 138 -4.96 11.51 -2.24
C LYS A 138 -5.27 12.26 -0.95
N THR A 139 -5.51 11.51 0.12
CA THR A 139 -5.57 12.01 1.49
C THR A 139 -4.34 11.51 2.24
N GLU A 140 -3.65 12.39 2.95
CA GLU A 140 -2.44 12.04 3.71
C GLU A 140 -2.43 12.76 5.06
N GLN A 141 -2.03 12.05 6.12
CA GLN A 141 -1.74 12.62 7.42
C GLN A 141 -0.32 12.24 7.84
N SER A 142 0.39 13.20 8.41
CA SER A 142 1.82 13.08 8.72
C SER A 142 2.10 13.57 10.14
N GLY A 143 2.98 12.89 10.85
CA GLY A 143 3.38 13.22 12.21
C GLY A 143 4.39 12.20 12.76
N ASN A 144 5.18 12.58 13.76
CA ASN A 144 6.16 11.69 14.38
C ASN A 144 7.09 10.98 13.37
N ALA A 145 7.58 11.72 12.36
CA ALA A 145 8.45 11.24 11.28
C ALA A 145 7.86 10.17 10.33
N VAL A 146 6.58 9.82 10.48
CA VAL A 146 5.86 8.91 9.58
C VAL A 146 4.64 9.58 8.96
N SER A 147 4.10 8.98 7.91
CA SER A 147 2.84 9.40 7.31
C SER A 147 2.02 8.20 6.85
N VAL A 148 0.72 8.42 6.76
CA VAL A 148 -0.21 7.45 6.18
C VAL A 148 -0.97 8.15 5.06
N ALA A 149 -1.04 7.53 3.88
CA ALA A 149 -1.74 8.06 2.73
C ALA A 149 -2.76 7.05 2.18
N LEU A 150 -3.92 7.54 1.79
CA LEU A 150 -4.89 6.84 0.96
C LEU A 150 -5.03 7.57 -0.37
N VAL A 151 -4.72 6.86 -1.45
CA VAL A 151 -5.05 7.22 -2.81
C VAL A 151 -6.28 6.45 -3.24
N THR A 152 -7.36 7.17 -3.50
CA THR A 152 -8.60 6.66 -4.08
C THR A 152 -8.64 7.00 -5.55
N ILE A 153 -8.82 5.99 -6.40
CA ILE A 153 -9.05 6.15 -7.84
C ILE A 153 -10.51 5.83 -8.11
N LYS A 154 -11.34 6.85 -8.17
CA LYS A 154 -12.77 6.71 -8.46
C LYS A 154 -12.94 6.07 -9.83
N ASN A 155 -13.81 5.07 -9.91
CA ASN A 155 -14.05 4.22 -11.10
C ASN A 155 -12.82 3.45 -11.61
N GLY A 156 -11.66 3.57 -10.96
CA GLY A 156 -10.46 2.81 -11.28
C GLY A 156 -10.62 1.33 -10.92
N GLY A 157 -10.01 0.46 -11.71
CA GLY A 157 -10.04 -0.99 -11.52
C GLY A 157 -8.85 -1.56 -10.75
N HIS A 158 -8.67 -2.88 -10.86
CA HIS A 158 -7.58 -3.67 -10.32
C HIS A 158 -6.30 -3.56 -11.17
N THR A 159 -5.76 -2.36 -11.29
CA THR A 159 -4.66 -2.07 -12.22
C THR A 159 -3.59 -1.19 -11.59
N TRP A 160 -2.46 -1.06 -12.29
CA TRP A 160 -1.41 -0.11 -11.93
C TRP A 160 -1.66 1.22 -12.64
N ALA A 161 -1.99 2.29 -11.89
CA ALA A 161 -2.30 3.58 -12.49
C ALA A 161 -1.11 4.14 -13.30
N GLY A 162 -1.39 4.67 -14.49
CA GLY A 162 -0.39 5.15 -15.44
C GLY A 162 0.31 4.06 -16.25
N ALA A 163 -0.01 2.77 -16.02
CA ALA A 163 0.43 1.71 -16.92
C ALA A 163 -0.37 1.70 -18.23
N ASP A 164 0.23 1.15 -19.29
CA ASP A 164 -0.51 0.84 -20.50
C ASP A 164 -1.67 -0.12 -20.17
N ALA A 165 -2.82 0.10 -20.82
CA ALA A 165 -3.99 -0.74 -20.61
C ALA A 165 -3.66 -2.19 -20.93
N PHE A 166 -3.56 -3.03 -19.89
CA PHE A 166 -3.20 -4.43 -20.02
C PHE A 166 -4.46 -5.28 -20.00
N ASN A 167 -4.92 -5.74 -21.16
CA ASN A 167 -6.10 -6.59 -21.26
C ASN A 167 -5.70 -8.07 -21.37
N VAL A 168 -5.82 -8.81 -20.26
CA VAL A 168 -5.59 -10.27 -20.20
C VAL A 168 -6.89 -11.08 -20.29
N GLY A 169 -7.98 -10.49 -20.80
CA GLY A 169 -9.28 -11.17 -20.90
C GLY A 169 -10.02 -11.32 -19.56
N LEU A 170 -9.54 -10.68 -18.50
CA LEU A 170 -10.25 -10.54 -17.22
C LEU A 170 -10.82 -9.12 -17.10
N PRO A 171 -12.04 -8.94 -16.56
CA PRO A 171 -12.58 -7.62 -16.28
C PRO A 171 -11.87 -7.01 -15.06
N ILE A 172 -10.66 -6.49 -15.27
CA ILE A 172 -9.86 -5.82 -14.22
C ILE A 172 -10.21 -4.35 -14.07
N GLY A 173 -11.26 -3.86 -14.74
CA GLY A 173 -11.72 -2.47 -14.69
C GLY A 173 -10.81 -1.49 -15.43
N LYS A 174 -11.00 -0.19 -15.17
CA LYS A 174 -10.30 0.88 -15.88
C LYS A 174 -8.90 1.13 -15.30
N THR A 175 -7.92 1.32 -16.17
CA THR A 175 -6.62 1.91 -15.78
C THR A 175 -6.71 3.41 -15.85
N SER A 176 -6.55 4.08 -14.71
CA SER A 176 -6.50 5.54 -14.65
C SER A 176 -5.21 6.06 -15.27
N ARG A 177 -5.32 7.14 -16.04
CA ARG A 177 -4.24 7.90 -16.67
C ARG A 177 -4.01 9.25 -16.00
N ASP A 178 -4.82 9.60 -15.01
CA ASP A 178 -4.69 10.82 -14.22
C ASP A 178 -3.39 10.88 -13.40
N LEU A 179 -2.80 9.72 -13.14
CA LEU A 179 -1.72 9.52 -12.20
C LEU A 179 -0.70 8.50 -12.73
N ASP A 180 0.59 8.84 -12.59
CA ASP A 180 1.66 7.85 -12.63
C ASP A 180 1.84 7.26 -11.22
N ALA A 181 1.52 5.98 -11.04
CA ALA A 181 1.65 5.32 -9.75
C ALA A 181 3.11 5.24 -9.27
N ASN A 182 4.08 5.02 -10.16
CA ASN A 182 5.50 4.91 -9.79
C ASN A 182 6.01 6.21 -9.17
N THR A 183 5.70 7.34 -9.81
CA THR A 183 6.05 8.68 -9.34
C THR A 183 5.39 8.95 -8.00
N SER A 184 4.10 8.64 -7.87
CA SER A 184 3.35 8.87 -6.63
C SER A 184 3.83 8.03 -5.46
N ILE A 185 4.15 6.76 -5.72
CA ILE A 185 4.74 5.83 -4.76
C ILE A 185 6.13 6.35 -4.36
N TRP A 186 6.97 6.71 -5.31
CA TRP A 186 8.32 7.20 -5.03
C TRP A 186 8.32 8.50 -4.21
N GLU A 187 7.48 9.48 -4.57
CA GLU A 187 7.27 10.71 -3.79
C GLU A 187 6.90 10.40 -2.33
N PHE A 188 6.04 9.41 -2.12
CA PHE A 188 5.64 8.99 -0.78
C PHE A 188 6.76 8.24 -0.06
N LEU A 189 7.42 7.29 -0.69
CA LEU A 189 8.42 6.45 -0.04
C LEU A 189 9.68 7.26 0.33
N ASN A 190 10.18 8.08 -0.60
CA ASN A 190 11.46 8.78 -0.47
C ASN A 190 11.50 9.85 0.65
N LYS A 191 10.34 10.29 1.16
CA LYS A 191 10.29 11.20 2.33
C LYS A 191 10.50 10.47 3.67
N HIS A 192 10.46 9.14 3.69
CA HIS A 192 10.61 8.34 4.91
C HIS A 192 12.01 7.78 5.04
N ARG A 193 12.53 7.87 6.27
CA ARG A 193 13.77 7.25 6.74
C ARG A 193 13.51 6.68 8.13
N LYS A 194 14.13 5.54 8.45
CA LYS A 194 14.06 4.96 9.81
C LYS A 194 14.88 5.77 10.81
#